data_AF-A0A940TI96-F1
#
_entry.id   AF-A0A940TI96-F1
#
_cell.length_a   1.000
_cell.length_b   1.000
_cell.length_c   1.000
_cell.angle_alpha   90.00
_cell.angle_beta   90.00
_cell.angle_gamma   90.00
#
_symmetry.space_group_name_H-M   'P 1'
#
loop_
_entity.id
_entity.type
_entity.pdbx_description
1 polymer ?
#
loop_
_entity_poly.entity_id
_entity_poly.type
_entity_poly.pdbx_seq_one_letter_code
_entity_poly.pdbx_strand_id
1 'polypeptide(L)'
;MELTEEMRYRLCYLTLRLAIDAKLKRDWGKEECAGVLTFLDLMSGSHLSDDQKPGADRQFVSQRLKLEDFLDAEYGEEVLAVVQRAINEIV
;
A
#
# COMPACT_ATOMS: atom_id res chain seq x y z
N MET A 1 -20.11 -12.99 -5.26
CA MET A 1 -19.20 -14.14 -5.53
C MET A 1 -18.43 -14.42 -4.25
N GLU A 2 -18.27 -15.67 -3.84
CA GLU A 2 -17.46 -16.00 -2.67
C GLU A 2 -15.97 -15.95 -3.04
N LEU A 3 -15.17 -15.22 -2.27
CA LEU A 3 -13.73 -15.09 -2.53
C LEU A 3 -13.00 -16.36 -2.12
N THR A 4 -12.10 -16.84 -2.99
CA THR A 4 -11.16 -17.92 -2.61
C THR A 4 -10.21 -17.45 -1.51
N GLU A 5 -9.57 -18.39 -0.83
CA GLU A 5 -8.58 -18.06 0.21
C GLU A 5 -7.44 -17.19 -0.33
N GLU A 6 -6.89 -17.53 -1.49
CA GLU A 6 -5.86 -16.73 -2.15
C GLU A 6 -6.34 -15.31 -2.47
N MET A 7 -7.57 -15.18 -3.01
CA MET A 7 -8.15 -13.87 -3.31
C MET A 7 -8.34 -13.04 -2.04
N ARG A 8 -8.68 -13.65 -0.90
CA ARG A 8 -8.80 -12.96 0.39
C ARG A 8 -7.45 -12.44 0.88
N TYR A 9 -6.39 -13.25 0.82
CA TYR A 9 -5.05 -12.80 1.22
C TYR A 9 -4.54 -11.69 0.30
N ARG A 10 -4.73 -11.82 -1.01
CA ARG A 10 -4.34 -10.80 -1.99
C ARG A 10 -5.11 -9.50 -1.74
N LEU A 11 -6.42 -9.57 -1.57
CA LEU A 11 -7.26 -8.39 -1.29
C LEU A 11 -6.86 -7.70 0.02
N CYS A 12 -6.57 -8.48 1.06
CA CYS A 12 -6.06 -7.95 2.35
C CYS A 12 -4.75 -7.19 2.15
N TYR A 13 -3.78 -7.79 1.45
CA TYR A 13 -2.50 -7.15 1.16
C TYR A 13 -2.68 -5.84 0.36
N LEU A 14 -3.50 -5.85 -0.70
CA LEU A 14 -3.75 -4.68 -1.54
C LEU A 14 -4.45 -3.55 -0.75
N THR A 15 -5.40 -3.91 0.12
CA THR A 15 -6.08 -2.95 1.01
C THR A 15 -5.10 -2.27 1.96
N LEU A 16 -4.23 -3.05 2.61
CA LEU A 16 -3.18 -2.51 3.49
C LEU A 16 -2.21 -1.63 2.70
N ARG A 17 -1.83 -2.02 1.48
CA ARG A 17 -0.93 -1.24 0.63
C ARG A 17 -1.53 0.12 0.27
N LEU A 18 -2.82 0.18 -0.02
CA LEU A 18 -3.54 1.42 -0.31
C LEU A 18 -3.71 2.31 0.94
N ALA A 19 -3.97 1.72 2.10
CA ALA A 19 -4.02 2.45 3.37
C ALA A 19 -2.66 3.07 3.71
N ILE A 20 -1.58 2.31 3.55
CA ILE A 20 -0.21 2.81 3.71
C ILE A 20 0.08 3.96 2.73
N ASP A 21 -0.33 3.84 1.46
CA ASP A 21 -0.15 4.89 0.46
C ASP A 21 -0.88 6.19 0.87
N ALA A 22 -2.13 6.07 1.34
CA ALA A 22 -2.91 7.19 1.83
C ALA A 22 -2.26 7.85 3.06
N LYS A 23 -1.74 7.06 4.01
CA LYS A 23 -0.99 7.58 5.17
C LYS A 23 0.26 8.32 4.72
N LEU A 24 1.08 7.71 3.85
CA LEU A 24 2.32 8.30 3.36
C LEU A 24 2.08 9.58 2.56
N LYS A 25 1.01 9.67 1.76
CA LYS A 25 0.61 10.92 1.09
C LYS A 25 0.33 12.05 2.07
N ARG A 26 -0.34 11.75 3.19
CA ARG A 26 -0.72 12.75 4.20
C ARG A 26 0.46 13.14 5.09
N ASP A 27 1.23 12.16 5.53
CA ASP A 27 2.25 12.28 6.58
C ASP A 27 3.68 12.31 6.03
N TRP A 28 3.82 12.58 4.73
CA TRP A 28 5.11 12.55 4.03
C TRP A 28 6.16 13.44 4.70
N GLY A 29 7.39 12.93 4.86
CA GLY A 29 8.50 13.66 5.47
C GLY A 29 8.46 13.72 7.00
N LYS A 30 7.46 13.12 7.67
CA LYS A 30 7.46 12.94 9.12
C LYS A 30 8.28 11.72 9.53
N GLU A 31 9.01 11.81 10.63
CA GLU A 31 9.81 10.71 11.19
C GLU A 31 8.98 9.45 11.48
N GLU A 32 7.69 9.63 11.82
CA GLU A 32 6.71 8.58 12.08
C GLU A 32 6.50 7.61 10.90
N CYS A 33 6.86 8.00 9.68
CA CYS A 33 6.72 7.17 8.49
C CYS A 33 7.94 6.26 8.22
N ALA A 34 9.03 6.40 8.98
CA ALA A 34 10.26 5.64 8.74
C ALA A 34 10.05 4.12 8.81
N GLY A 35 9.31 3.63 9.82
CA GLY A 35 9.00 2.21 9.96
C GLY A 35 8.15 1.66 8.81
N VAL A 36 7.22 2.47 8.29
CA VAL A 36 6.38 2.11 7.16
C VAL A 36 7.23 1.96 5.89
N LEU A 37 8.13 2.90 5.63
CA LEU A 37 9.04 2.81 4.48
C LEU A 37 9.92 1.55 4.55
N THR A 38 10.50 1.25 5.71
CA THR A 38 11.28 0.02 5.92
C THR A 38 10.46 -1.25 5.64
N PHE A 39 9.20 -1.28 6.09
CA PHE A 39 8.31 -2.40 5.78
C PHE A 39 8.06 -2.56 4.28
N LEU A 40 7.88 -1.45 3.55
CA LEU A 40 7.67 -1.49 2.11
C LEU A 40 8.92 -1.94 1.34
N ASP A 41 10.10 -1.52 1.80
CA ASP A 41 11.38 -1.98 1.25
C ASP A 41 11.46 -3.51 1.38
N LEU A 42 11.18 -4.05 2.57
CA LEU A 42 11.14 -5.50 2.82
C LEU A 42 10.15 -6.23 1.88
N MET A 43 8.93 -5.72 1.76
CA MET A 43 7.88 -6.36 0.97
C MET A 43 8.12 -6.30 -0.53
N SER A 44 8.81 -5.26 -1.02
CA SER A 44 9.13 -5.12 -2.44
C SER A 44 10.19 -6.11 -2.93
N GLY A 45 10.83 -6.85 -2.02
CA GLY A 45 11.99 -7.70 -2.34
C GLY A 45 13.22 -6.88 -2.77
N SER A 46 13.10 -5.55 -2.85
CA SER A 46 14.23 -4.67 -2.97
C SER A 46 14.80 -4.44 -1.58
N HIS A 47 15.77 -5.28 -1.22
CA HIS A 47 16.94 -4.71 -0.55
C HIS A 47 17.50 -3.69 -1.55
N LEU A 48 16.96 -2.47 -1.52
CA LEU A 48 17.57 -1.33 -2.19
C LEU A 48 19.04 -1.41 -1.79
N SER A 49 19.88 -1.59 -2.80
CA SER A 49 21.34 -1.62 -2.70
C SER A 49 21.80 -0.70 -1.57
N ASP A 50 22.77 -1.17 -0.78
CA ASP A 50 23.42 -0.48 0.36
C ASP A 50 23.81 1.00 0.09
N ASP A 51 23.70 1.47 -1.16
CA ASP A 51 23.89 2.83 -1.62
C ASP A 51 22.79 3.84 -1.21
N GLN A 52 21.58 3.40 -0.80
CA GLN A 52 20.59 4.32 -0.21
C GLN A 52 20.72 4.38 1.30
N LYS A 53 21.72 5.13 1.77
CA LYS A 53 21.92 5.44 3.19
C LYS A 53 20.63 5.97 3.84
N PRO A 54 20.38 5.64 5.12
CA PRO A 54 19.30 6.25 5.88
C PRO A 54 19.46 7.78 5.87
N GLY A 55 18.46 8.52 5.39
CA GLY A 55 18.45 9.99 5.41
C GLY A 55 18.82 10.71 4.11
N ALA A 56 19.20 10.03 3.03
CA ALA A 56 19.19 10.65 1.70
C ALA A 56 17.74 10.71 1.21
N ASP A 57 17.28 11.89 0.74
CA ASP A 57 15.93 12.23 0.25
C ASP A 57 15.16 11.09 -0.43
N ARG A 58 14.68 10.11 0.36
CA ARG A 58 13.80 9.06 -0.11
C ARG A 58 12.57 9.78 -0.54
N GLN A 59 12.18 9.70 -1.81
CA GLN A 59 10.94 10.27 -2.29
C GLN A 59 9.88 9.17 -2.30
N PHE A 60 8.79 9.39 -1.58
CA PHE A 60 7.62 8.53 -1.69
C PHE A 60 6.99 8.71 -3.05
N VAL A 61 6.92 7.60 -3.77
CA VAL A 61 6.23 7.50 -5.05
C VAL A 61 4.99 6.66 -4.82
N SER A 62 3.83 7.30 -4.89
CA SER A 62 2.55 6.63 -4.74
C SER A 62 2.37 5.56 -5.82
N GLN A 63 1.90 4.37 -5.41
CA GLN A 63 1.51 3.30 -6.33
C GLN A 63 -0.02 3.18 -6.45
N ARG A 64 -0.76 4.12 -5.86
CA ARG A 64 -2.22 4.05 -5.71
C ARG A 64 -2.96 3.75 -7.02
N LEU A 65 -2.72 4.54 -8.07
CA LEU A 65 -3.41 4.38 -9.34
C LEU A 65 -3.28 2.95 -9.89
N LYS A 66 -2.05 2.40 -9.89
CA LYS A 66 -1.82 1.03 -10.38
C LYS A 66 -2.53 -0.03 -9.55
N LEU A 67 -2.66 0.19 -8.24
CA LEU A 67 -3.32 -0.74 -7.33
C LEU A 67 -4.84 -0.65 -7.47
N GLU A 68 -5.39 0.55 -7.63
CA GLU A 68 -6.81 0.77 -7.90
C GLU A 68 -7.19 0.17 -9.26
N ASP A 69 -6.43 0.45 -10.33
CA ASP A 69 -6.65 -0.14 -11.66
C ASP A 69 -6.66 -1.68 -11.62
N PHE A 70 -5.75 -2.28 -10.83
CA PHE A 70 -5.70 -3.73 -10.64
C PHE A 70 -6.93 -4.25 -9.88
N LEU A 71 -7.32 -3.59 -8.80
CA LEU A 71 -8.49 -3.99 -8.02
C LEU A 71 -9.77 -3.87 -8.85
N ASP A 72 -9.92 -2.81 -9.63
CA ASP A 72 -11.07 -2.56 -10.50
C ASP A 72 -11.20 -3.62 -11.60
N ALA A 73 -10.07 -4.12 -12.11
CA ALA A 73 -10.05 -5.18 -13.11
C ALA A 73 -10.39 -6.57 -12.53
N GLU A 74 -10.01 -6.83 -11.27
CA GLU A 74 -10.08 -8.16 -10.65
C GLU A 74 -11.29 -8.36 -9.72
N TYR A 75 -11.85 -7.27 -9.18
CA TYR A 75 -12.92 -7.31 -8.18
C TYR A 75 -14.08 -6.40 -8.59
N GLY A 76 -15.31 -6.80 -8.22
CA GLY A 76 -16.50 -6.01 -8.51
C GLY A 76 -16.68 -4.80 -7.59
N GLU A 77 -17.54 -3.87 -8.02
CA GLU A 77 -17.83 -2.58 -7.35
C GLU A 77 -18.14 -2.71 -5.85
N GLU A 78 -18.88 -3.74 -5.43
CA GLU A 78 -19.22 -3.96 -4.03
C GLU A 78 -17.99 -4.20 -3.16
N VAL A 79 -17.01 -4.95 -3.66
CA VAL A 79 -15.76 -5.25 -2.94
C VAL A 79 -14.90 -3.99 -2.86
N LEU A 80 -14.83 -3.23 -3.96
CA LEU A 80 -14.09 -1.98 -4.01
C LEU A 80 -14.64 -0.95 -3.02
N ALA A 81 -15.97 -0.87 -2.89
CA ALA A 81 -16.61 0.01 -1.91
C ALA A 81 -16.23 -0.38 -0.47
N VAL A 82 -16.16 -1.67 -0.15
CA VAL A 82 -15.70 -2.16 1.17
C VAL A 82 -14.22 -1.83 1.39
N VAL A 83 -13.36 -2.04 0.39
CA VAL A 83 -11.93 -1.70 0.46
C VAL A 83 -11.74 -0.21 0.72
N GLN A 84 -12.42 0.65 -0.05
CA GLN A 84 -12.30 2.10 0.11
C GLN A 84 -12.80 2.58 1.47
N ARG A 85 -13.89 1.98 1.98
CA ARG A 85 -14.37 2.26 3.33
C ARG A 85 -13.35 1.83 4.39
N ALA A 86 -12.80 0.62 4.28
CA ALA A 86 -11.81 0.12 5.24
C ALA A 86 -10.56 1.00 5.25
N ILE A 87 -10.08 1.44 4.09
CA ILE A 87 -8.97 2.40 3.99
C ILE A 87 -9.32 3.68 4.75
N ASN A 88 -10.48 4.29 4.47
CA ASN A 88 -10.91 5.52 5.12
C ASN A 88 -11.06 5.39 6.66
N GLU A 89 -11.35 4.20 7.17
CA GLU A 89 -11.42 3.94 8.61
C GLU A 89 -10.03 3.77 9.25
N ILE A 90 -9.02 3.31 8.48
CA ILE A 90 -7.65 3.09 8.95
C ILE A 90 -6.82 4.37 8.96
N VAL A 91 -6.95 5.21 7.92
CA VAL A 91 -6.12 6.42 7.75
C VAL A 91 -6.73 7.66 8.36
#